data_AF-A0A920RPB5-F1
#
_entry.id   AF-A0A920RPB5-F1
#
_cell.length_a   1.000
_cell.length_b   1.000
_cell.length_c   1.000
_cell.angle_alpha   90.00
_cell.angle_beta   90.00
_cell.angle_gamma   90.00
#
_symmetry.space_group_name_H-M   'P 1'
#
loop_
_entity.id
_entity.type
_entity.pdbx_description
1 polymer ?
#
loop_
_entity_poly.entity_id
_entity_poly.type
_entity_poly.pdbx_seq_one_letter_code
_entity_poly.pdbx_strand_id
1 'polypeptide(L)' 'MQSSIPEIEDLSGETAATMKLYGMDNKVKENFGRMCLMARRFAEEGVRFIQVTQTTTRSSGITPISNAITRRTP' A
#
# COMPACT_ATOMS: atom_id res chain seq x y z
N MET A 1 7.14 17.80 7.84
CA MET A 1 6.09 16.87 8.33
C MET A 1 4.80 16.93 7.51
N GLN A 2 4.14 18.07 7.28
CA GLN A 2 3.01 18.13 6.31
C GLN A 2 3.45 18.30 4.85
N SER A 3 4.59 18.94 4.60
CA SER A 3 5.09 19.24 3.25
C SER A 3 5.82 18.07 2.56
N SER A 4 6.28 17.07 3.31
CA SER A 4 7.15 15.99 2.81
C SER A 4 6.38 14.74 2.34
N ILE A 5 5.06 14.68 2.57
CA ILE A 5 4.22 13.52 2.25
C ILE A 5 4.25 13.15 0.75
N PRO A 6 4.17 14.10 -0.21
CA PRO A 6 4.15 13.78 -1.64
C PRO A 6 5.46 13.15 -2.13
N GLU A 7 6.60 13.55 -1.55
CA GLU A 7 7.93 13.07 -1.95
C GLU A 7 8.21 11.65 -1.43
N ILE A 8 7.60 11.27 -0.31
CA ILE A 8 7.75 9.93 0.29
C ILE A 8 6.94 8.88 -0.48
N GLU A 9 5.82 9.29 -1.09
CA GLU A 9 4.99 8.43 -1.93
C GLU A 9 5.61 8.16 -3.31
N ASP A 10 6.55 9.00 -3.76
CA ASP A 10 7.25 8.81 -5.02
C ASP A 10 8.36 7.74 -4.92
N LEU A 11 8.01 6.54 -5.37
CA LEU A 11 8.90 5.38 -5.44
C LEU A 11 9.57 5.21 -6.82
N SER A 12 9.41 6.17 -7.74
CA SER A 12 9.95 6.09 -9.10
C SER A 12 11.49 6.08 -9.14
N GLY A 13 12.15 6.68 -8.14
CA GLY A 13 13.61 6.72 -8.01
C GLY A 13 14.24 5.47 -7.37
N GLU A 14 13.47 4.43 -7.05
CA GLU A 14 13.98 3.25 -6.36
C GLU A 14 14.65 2.25 -7.31
N THR A 15 15.71 1.59 -6.83
CA THR A 15 16.44 0.65 -7.67
C THR A 15 15.65 -0.66 -7.87
N ALA A 16 15.85 -1.31 -9.02
CA ALA A 16 15.27 -2.62 -9.29
C ALA A 16 15.67 -3.68 -8.24
N ALA A 17 16.86 -3.56 -7.65
CA ALA A 17 17.32 -4.42 -6.57
C ALA A 17 16.48 -4.23 -5.30
N THR A 18 16.18 -2.98 -4.93
CA THR A 18 15.28 -2.66 -3.80
C THR A 18 13.87 -3.16 -4.07
N MET A 19 13.32 -2.90 -5.26
CA MET A 19 11.98 -3.36 -5.61
C MET A 19 11.84 -4.89 -5.50
N LYS A 20 12.87 -5.62 -5.93
CA LYS A 20 12.94 -7.08 -5.79
C LYS A 20 13.07 -7.52 -4.32
N LEU A 21 13.87 -6.84 -3.51
CA LEU A 21 14.03 -7.14 -2.08
C LEU A 21 12.69 -7.05 -1.33
N TYR A 22 11.86 -6.07 -1.68
CA TYR A 22 10.53 -5.88 -1.11
C TYR A 22 9.45 -6.75 -1.78
N GLY A 23 9.80 -7.64 -2.71
CA GLY A 23 8.86 -8.58 -3.32
C GLY A 23 7.87 -7.96 -4.30
N MET A 24 8.26 -6.85 -4.96
CA MET A 24 7.47 -6.24 -6.04
C MET A 24 7.52 -7.02 -7.36
N ASP A 25 8.30 -8.11 -7.42
CA ASP A 25 8.32 -9.05 -8.52
C ASP A 25 7.07 -9.96 -8.57
N ASN A 26 6.35 -10.09 -7.46
CA ASN A 26 5.16 -10.91 -7.36
C ASN A 26 3.91 -10.07 -7.18
N LYS A 27 2.98 -10.10 -8.15
CA LYS A 27 1.72 -9.34 -8.13
C LYS A 27 0.89 -9.47 -6.84
N VAL A 28 0.97 -10.61 -6.15
CA VAL A 28 0.26 -10.83 -4.88
C VAL A 28 0.92 -10.09 -3.71
N LYS A 29 2.25 -9.99 -3.75
CA LYS A 29 3.07 -9.38 -2.69
C LYS A 29 3.40 -7.92 -2.98
N GLU A 30 3.31 -7.49 -4.23
CA GLU A 30 3.71 -6.18 -4.72
C GLU A 30 3.07 -5.05 -3.92
N ASN A 31 1.77 -5.15 -3.63
CA ASN A 31 1.06 -4.10 -2.90
C ASN A 31 1.58 -3.94 -1.46
N PHE A 32 1.92 -5.05 -0.80
CA PHE A 32 2.51 -5.02 0.53
C PHE A 32 3.97 -4.57 0.50
N GLY A 33 4.74 -5.05 -0.48
CA GLY A 33 6.12 -4.63 -0.70
C GLY A 33 6.24 -3.11 -0.89
N ARG A 34 5.33 -2.53 -1.66
CA ARG A 34 5.21 -1.08 -1.86
C ARG A 34 4.97 -0.34 -0.55
N MET A 35 4.02 -0.81 0.27
CA MET A 35 3.74 -0.21 1.57
C MET A 35 4.91 -0.32 2.55
N CYS A 36 5.63 -1.45 2.56
CA CYS A 36 6.84 -1.61 3.36
C CYS A 36 7.99 -0.69 2.91
N LEU A 37 8.12 -0.43 1.61
CA LEU A 37 9.12 0.50 1.10
C LEU A 37 8.79 1.95 1.47
N MET A 38 7.52 2.35 1.39
CA MET A 38 7.06 3.65 1.90
C MET A 38 7.33 3.77 3.40
N ALA A 39 7.09 2.71 4.18
CA ALA A 39 7.41 2.68 5.61
C ALA A 39 8.89 2.94 5.88
N ARG A 40 9.82 2.39 5.08
CA ARG A 40 11.25 2.71 5.21
C ARG A 40 11.51 4.21 5.05
N ARG A 41 10.93 4.83 4.03
CA ARG A 41 11.10 6.28 3.80
C ARG A 41 10.47 7.13 4.91
N PHE A 42 9.31 6.75 5.42
CA PHE A 42 8.74 7.39 6.60
C PHE A 42 9.68 7.28 7.82
N ALA A 43 10.34 6.15 8.01
CA ALA A 43 11.31 5.99 9.09
C ALA A 43 12.55 6.89 8.89
N GLU A 44 13.03 7.03 7.65
CA GLU A 44 14.14 7.92 7.28
C GLU A 44 13.80 9.41 7.49
N GLU A 45 12.54 9.79 7.24
CA GLU A 45 11.99 11.13 7.51
C GLU A 45 11.67 11.38 9.01
N GLY A 46 12.01 10.42 9.88
CA GLY A 46 11.90 10.57 11.33
C GLY A 46 10.53 10.22 11.92
N VAL A 47 9.67 9.50 11.18
CA VAL A 47 8.41 8.97 11.71
C VAL A 47 8.71 7.85 12.70
N ARG A 48 8.26 8.03 13.94
CA ARG A 48 8.58 7.12 15.07
C ARG A 48 7.68 5.88 15.16
N PHE A 49 6.50 5.94 14.54
CA PHE A 49 5.52 4.86 14.59
C PHE A 49 4.83 4.72 13.24
N ILE A 50 4.92 3.55 12.64
CA ILE A 50 4.39 3.26 11.31
C ILE A 50 3.59 1.97 11.39
N GLN A 51 2.31 2.01 11.00
CA GLN A 51 1.44 0.85 10.94
C GLN A 51 1.14 0.51 9.48
N VAL A 52 1.47 -0.71 9.09
CA VAL A 52 1.25 -1.23 7.74
C VAL A 52 0.14 -2.29 7.81
N THR A 53 -1.03 -1.99 7.24
CA THR A 53 -2.19 -2.91 7.27
C THR A 53 -2.49 -3.40 5.86
N GLN A 54 -2.35 -4.69 5.61
CA GLN A 54 -2.71 -5.31 4.34
C GLN A 54 -4.08 -5.97 4.46
N THR A 55 -5.08 -5.44 3.77
CA THR A 55 -6.31 -6.18 3.54
C THR A 55 -6.10 -7.10 2.35
N THR A 56 -5.71 -8.35 2.62
CA THR A 56 -5.77 -9.39 1.58
C THR A 56 -7.24 -9.68 1.31
N THR A 57 -7.81 -8.98 0.32
CA THR A 57 -9.06 -9.42 -0.31
C THR A 57 -8.74 -10.73 -0.99
N ARG A 58 -8.95 -11.83 -0.28
CA ARG A 58 -9.02 -13.15 -0.90
C ARG A 58 -10.13 -13.02 -1.94
N SER A 59 -9.81 -13.21 -3.23
CA SER A 59 -10.79 -13.17 -4.31
C SER A 59 -11.77 -14.36 -4.26
N SER A 60 -12.17 -14.78 -3.06
CA SER A 60 -13.33 -15.62 -2.80
C SER A 60 -14.52 -14.70 -2.51
N GLY A 61 -15.05 -14.11 -3.58
CA GLY A 61 -16.48 -13.80 -3.72
C GLY A 61 -17.16 -12.87 -2.71
N ILE A 62 -16.48 -11.86 -2.15
CA ILE A 62 -17.18 -10.82 -1.39
C ILE A 62 -17.38 -9.61 -2.32
N THR A 63 -18.53 -9.57 -2.98
CA THR A 63 -19.02 -8.36 -3.64
C THR A 63 -18.97 -7.20 -2.63
N PRO A 64 -18.39 -6.04 -2.98
CA PRO A 64 -18.39 -4.91 -2.06
C PRO A 64 -19.83 -4.52 -1.72
N ILE A 65 -20.13 -4.47 -0.42
CA ILE A 65 -21.43 -4.07 0.16
C ILE A 65 -21.85 -2.65 -0.33
N SER A 66 -20.91 -1.88 -0.89
CA SER A 66 -21.16 -0.63 -1.61
C SER A 66 -22.19 -0.75 -2.74
N ASN A 67 -22.34 -1.90 -3.40
CA ASN A 67 -23.37 -2.08 -4.45
C ASN A 67 -24.69 -2.69 -3.93
N ALA A 68 -24.76 -3.11 -2.66
CA ALA A 68 -25.96 -3.70 -2.08
C ALA A 68 -26.93 -2.65 -1.51
N ILE A 69 -26.44 -1.45 -1.18
CA ILE A 69 -27.25 -0.39 -0.56
C ILE A 69 -28.02 0.43 -1.60
N THR A 70 -27.53 0.54 -2.84
CA THR A 70 -28.17 1.35 -3.90
C THR A 70 -29.30 0.66 -4.67
N ARG A 71 -29.68 -0.58 -4.33
CA ARG A 71 -30.79 -1.32 -5.00
C ARG A 71 -31.92 -1.77 -4.06
N ARG A 72 -32.00 -1.21 -2.85
CA ARG A 72 -33.13 -1.45 -1.93
C ARG A 72 -33.64 -0.14 -1.34
N THR A 73 -34.23 0.68 -2.17
CA THR A 73 -35.30 1.60 -1.77
C THR A 73 -36.36 1.58 -2.87
N PRO A 74 -37.65 1.37 -2.54
CA PRO A 74 -38.73 1.55 -3.49
C PRO A 74 -38.83 3.00 -3.97
#